data_AF-A0A971A871-F1
#
_entry.id   AF-A0A971A871-F1
#
_cell.length_a   1.000
_cell.length_b   1.000
_cell.length_c   1.000
_cell.angle_alpha   90.00
_cell.angle_beta   90.00
_cell.angle_gamma   90.00
#
_symmetry.space_group_name_H-M   'P 1'
#
loop_
_entity.id
_entity.type
_entity.pdbx_description
1 polymer ?
#
loop_
_entity_poly.entity_id
_entity_poly.type
_entity_poly.pdbx_seq_one_letter_code
_entity_poly.pdbx_strand_id
1 'polypeptide(L)' 'MSDWSAAAISSYSHKDMPWLATKEGKEINYELVFYREAPFSVRNYGDEMEEQ' A
#
# COMPACT_ATOMS: atom_id res chain seq x y z
N MET A 1 4.41 -12.70 2.16
CA MET A 1 3.68 -12.12 3.32
C MET A 1 2.86 -13.15 4.09
N SER A 2 2.73 -14.40 3.63
CA SER A 2 1.99 -15.48 4.31
C SER A 2 2.46 -15.76 5.74
N ASP A 3 3.72 -15.48 6.06
CA ASP A 3 4.31 -15.74 7.39
C ASP A 3 4.15 -14.58 8.38
N TRP A 4 3.49 -13.48 7.99
CA TRP A 4 3.35 -12.31 8.84
C TRP A 4 2.13 -12.43 9.75
N SER A 5 2.28 -12.05 11.02
CA SER A 5 1.15 -11.96 11.94
C SER A 5 0.19 -10.85 11.52
N ALA A 6 -1.08 -10.94 11.93
CA ALA A 6 -2.07 -9.87 11.68
C ALA A 6 -1.60 -8.50 12.21
N ALA A 7 -0.90 -8.48 13.36
CA ALA A 7 -0.33 -7.27 13.92
C ALA A 7 0.80 -6.69 13.05
N ALA A 8 1.66 -7.56 12.48
CA ALA A 8 2.72 -7.13 11.57
C ALA A 8 2.15 -6.58 10.26
N ILE A 9 1.13 -7.24 9.69
CA ILE A 9 0.44 -6.78 8.48
C ILE A 9 -0.20 -5.42 8.73
N SER A 10 -0.95 -5.28 9.83
CA SER A 10 -1.55 -4.01 10.23
C SER A 10 -0.49 -2.92 10.38
N SER A 11 0.57 -3.17 11.14
CA SER A 11 1.64 -2.19 11.35
C SER A 11 2.34 -1.78 10.05
N TYR A 12 2.41 -2.66 9.06
CA TYR A 12 2.97 -2.36 7.73
C TYR A 12 2.01 -1.53 6.88
N SER A 13 0.72 -1.89 6.79
CA SER A 13 -0.25 -1.20 5.93
C SER A 13 -0.51 0.24 6.37
N HIS A 14 -0.47 0.51 7.69
CA HIS A 14 -0.71 1.85 8.24
C HIS A 14 0.46 2.84 8.00
N LYS A 15 1.54 2.40 7.33
CA LYS A 15 2.66 3.25 6.91
C LYS A 15 2.45 3.86 5.51
N ASP A 16 1.39 3.47 4.79
CA ASP A 16 1.12 4.00 3.44
C ASP A 16 0.70 5.48 3.51
N MET A 17 1.20 6.30 2.58
CA MET A 17 1.02 7.75 2.60
C MET A 17 -0.45 8.20 2.54
N PRO A 18 -1.32 7.66 1.67
CA PRO A 18 -2.74 7.99 1.66
C PRO A 18 -3.45 7.69 2.98
N TRP A 19 -3.01 6.66 3.70
CA TRP A 19 -3.54 6.32 5.01
C TRP A 19 -3.11 7.35 6.07
N LEU A 20 -1.82 7.69 6.12
CA LEU A 20 -1.26 8.65 7.08
C LEU A 20 -1.78 10.08 6.88
N ALA A 21 -2.01 10.49 5.62
CA ALA A 21 -2.45 11.83 5.28
C ALA A 21 -3.98 12.04 5.45
N THR A 22 -4.75 10.97 5.63
CA THR A 22 -6.21 11.02 5.75
C THR A 22 -6.64 10.90 7.20
N LYS A 23 -7.60 11.73 7.63
CA LYS A 23 -8.17 11.61 8.98
C LYS A 23 -8.95 10.31 9.11
N GLU A 24 -8.92 9.72 10.29
CA GLU A 24 -9.67 8.50 10.59
C GLU A 24 -11.16 8.65 10.25
N GLY A 25 -11.71 7.64 9.56
CA GLY A 25 -13.10 7.62 9.11
C GLY A 25 -13.45 8.61 7.99
N LYS A 26 -12.46 9.24 7.35
CA LYS A 26 -12.67 10.10 6.18
C LYS A 26 -12.29 9.41 4.89
N GLU A 27 -12.87 9.89 3.79
CA GLU A 27 -12.53 9.46 2.44
C GLU A 27 -11.10 9.87 2.09
N ILE A 28 -10.36 8.92 1.51
CA ILE A 28 -8.99 9.16 1.04
C ILE A 28 -9.07 9.86 -0.31
N ASN A 29 -8.43 11.02 -0.42
CA ASN A 29 -8.34 11.73 -1.69
C ASN A 29 -7.52 10.90 -2.70
N TYR A 30 -8.07 10.68 -3.89
CA TYR A 30 -7.42 9.93 -4.97
C TYR A 30 -6.03 10.47 -5.31
N GLU A 31 -5.82 11.79 -5.25
CA GLU A 31 -4.52 12.42 -5.56
C GLU A 31 -3.38 11.92 -4.64
N LEU A 32 -3.70 11.41 -3.45
CA LEU A 32 -2.70 10.89 -2.52
C LEU A 32 -2.00 9.62 -3.06
N VAL A 33 -2.61 8.89 -4.00
CA VAL A 33 -2.00 7.68 -4.58
C VAL A 33 -0.69 7.98 -5.31
N PHE A 34 -0.51 9.20 -5.81
CA PHE A 34 0.71 9.64 -6.51
C PHE A 34 1.89 9.89 -5.56
N TYR A 35 1.65 9.96 -4.26
CA TYR A 35 2.67 10.18 -3.24
C TYR A 35 3.05 8.91 -2.48
N ARG A 36 2.61 7.73 -2.94
CA ARG A 36 3.00 6.45 -2.35
C ARG A 36 4.49 6.16 -2.60
N GLU A 37 5.15 5.63 -1.58
CA GLU A 37 6.54 5.18 -1.69
C GLU A 37 6.64 3.81 -2.38
N ALA A 38 7.85 3.44 -2.83
CA ALA A 38 8.14 2.17 -3.51
C ALA A 38 7.53 0.91 -2.84
N PRO A 39 7.64 0.68 -1.51
CA PRO A 39 7.05 -0.50 -0.86
C PRO A 39 5.51 -0.57 -0.92
N PHE A 40 4.83 0.53 -1.23
CA PHE A 40 3.37 0.65 -1.28
C PHE A 40 2.82 0.95 -2.67
N SER A 41 3.69 1.03 -3.68
CA SER A 41 3.31 1.39 -5.06
C SER A 41 3.64 0.28 -6.09
N VAL A 42 3.95 -0.93 -5.63
CA VAL A 42 4.20 -2.10 -6.48
C VAL A 42 2.99 -2.36 -7.38
N ARG A 43 3.25 -2.50 -8.69
CA ARG A 43 2.25 -2.80 -9.71
C ARG A 43 2.54 -4.19 -10.27
N ASN A 44 1.52 -5.05 -10.32
CA ASN A 44 1.60 -6.34 -11.00
C ASN A 44 0.57 -6.33 -12.13
N TYR A 45 1.05 -6.25 -13.36
CA TYR A 45 0.25 -6.46 -14.55
C TYR A 45 0.49 -7.91 -14.94
N GLY A 46 -0.49 -8.77 -14.68
CA GLY A 46 -0.34 -10.24 -14.60
C GLY A 46 0.20 -10.97 -15.81
N ASP A 47 0.57 -10.27 -16.89
CA ASP A 47 1.10 -10.81 -18.13
C ASP A 47 2.56 -10.36 -18.43
N GLU A 48 3.14 -9.39 -17.70
CA GLU A 48 4.49 -8.84 -17.98
C GLU A 48 5.58 -9.33 -16.99
N MET A 49 5.21 -10.15 -16.00
CA MET A 49 6.12 -10.55 -14.91
C MET A 49 6.63 -12.00 -14.99
N GLU A 50 6.33 -12.75 -16.06
CA GLU A 50 6.78 -14.15 -16.23
C GLU A 50 8.13 -14.31 -16.94
N GLU A 51 8.76 -13.24 -17.45
CA GLU A 51 10.07 -13.30 -18.10
C GLU A 51 11.17 -12.59 -17.28
N GLN A 52 11.54 -13.13 -16.10
CA GLN A 52 12.87 -12.94 -15.50
C GLN A 52 13.33 -14.17 -14.72
#